data_AF-A0A315VML7-F1
#
_entry.id   AF-A0A315VML7-F1
#
_cell.length_a   1.000
_cell.length_b   1.000
_cell.length_c   1.000
_cell.angle_alpha   90.00
_cell.angle_beta   90.00
_cell.angle_gamma   90.00
#
_symmetry.space_group_name_H-M   'P 1'
#
loop_
_entity.id
_entity.type
_entity.pdbx_description
1 polymer ?
#
loop_
_entity_poly.entity_id
_entity_poly.type
_entity_poly.pdbx_seq_one_letter_code
_entity_poly.pdbx_strand_id
1 'polypeptide(L)'
;VKAELDLVEAELEQVELQVAELLEKQAQLTSRKSALLLQLEEACDAIGSSSSTTSVPEWAMSRQVLQSYDGTDFPWSKEVEQHLKSSFGLSKFRPLQLRAINLTMAGNDVFLVMPTGRGKSLCFQLPAICSKGITLVITPLVSLMEDQIMHLKSVGIPAVMLNASSSKCRGHQPFETVSYFTGTE
;
A
#
# COMPACT_ATOMS: atom_id res chain seq x y z
N VAL A 1 -25.79 9.04 -42.78
CA VAL A 1 -26.44 7.86 -42.16
C VAL A 1 -25.86 6.54 -42.66
N LYS A 2 -26.16 6.05 -43.88
CA LYS A 2 -25.64 4.71 -44.30
C LYS A 2 -24.12 4.66 -44.43
N ALA A 3 -23.51 5.62 -45.12
CA ALA A 3 -22.06 5.74 -45.20
C ALA A 3 -21.37 6.06 -43.86
N GLU A 4 -22.08 6.71 -42.94
CA GLU A 4 -21.56 6.96 -41.58
C GLU A 4 -21.63 5.70 -40.72
N LEU A 5 -22.67 4.87 -40.90
CA LEU A 5 -22.79 3.57 -40.26
C LEU A 5 -21.67 2.64 -40.73
N ASP A 6 -21.41 2.60 -42.05
CA ASP A 6 -20.34 1.79 -42.63
C ASP A 6 -18.93 2.20 -42.10
N LEU A 7 -18.71 3.50 -41.85
CA LEU A 7 -17.47 4.00 -41.24
C LEU A 7 -17.34 3.59 -39.76
N VAL A 8 -18.43 3.71 -38.99
CA VAL A 8 -18.43 3.32 -37.57
C VAL A 8 -18.25 1.81 -37.41
N GLU A 9 -18.85 1.00 -38.28
CA GLU A 9 -18.65 -0.46 -38.30
C GLU A 9 -17.18 -0.81 -38.58
N ALA A 10 -16.53 -0.12 -39.54
CA ALA A 10 -15.11 -0.33 -39.83
C ALA A 10 -14.19 0.07 -38.66
N GLU A 11 -14.49 1.18 -37.97
CA GLU A 11 -13.77 1.56 -36.76
C GLU A 11 -13.96 0.55 -35.62
N LEU A 12 -15.17 0.00 -35.48
CA LEU A 12 -15.48 -1.01 -34.48
C LEU A 12 -14.67 -2.30 -34.72
N GLU A 13 -14.62 -2.78 -35.96
CA GLU A 13 -13.80 -3.94 -36.35
C GLU A 13 -12.32 -3.70 -36.05
N GLN A 14 -11.81 -2.48 -36.30
CA GLN A 14 -10.44 -2.13 -35.98
C GLN A 14 -10.16 -2.17 -34.46
N VAL A 15 -11.10 -1.69 -33.64
CA VAL A 15 -10.99 -1.75 -32.17
C VAL A 15 -11.04 -3.20 -31.69
N GLU A 16 -11.90 -4.03 -32.25
CA GLU A 16 -11.99 -5.46 -31.91
C GLU A 16 -10.67 -6.20 -32.19
N LEU A 17 -10.03 -5.90 -33.33
CA LEU A 17 -8.70 -6.44 -33.65
C LEU A 17 -7.63 -6.01 -32.64
N GLN A 18 -7.63 -4.73 -32.23
CA GLN A 18 -6.70 -4.25 -31.20
C GLN A 18 -6.92 -4.91 -29.85
N VAL A 19 -8.17 -5.14 -29.45
CA VAL A 19 -8.50 -5.86 -28.21
C VAL A 19 -7.98 -7.30 -28.28
N ALA A 20 -8.15 -7.98 -29.41
CA ALA A 20 -7.63 -9.33 -29.61
C ALA A 20 -6.10 -9.38 -29.48
N GLU A 21 -5.37 -8.44 -30.10
CA GLU A 21 -3.92 -8.33 -29.99
C GLU A 21 -3.47 -8.09 -28.53
N LEU A 22 -4.15 -7.19 -27.82
CA LEU A 22 -3.84 -6.90 -26.42
C LEU A 22 -4.10 -8.10 -25.51
N LEU A 23 -5.13 -8.90 -25.78
CA LEU A 23 -5.42 -10.13 -25.04
C LEU A 23 -4.34 -11.19 -25.28
N GLU A 24 -3.88 -11.36 -26.52
CA GLU A 24 -2.76 -12.26 -26.84
C GLU A 24 -1.48 -11.83 -26.11
N LYS A 25 -1.17 -10.53 -26.13
CA LYS A 25 -0.03 -9.96 -25.41
C LYS A 25 -0.15 -10.16 -23.90
N GLN A 26 -1.36 -10.03 -23.34
CA GLN A 26 -1.62 -10.32 -21.93
C GLN A 26 -1.34 -11.78 -21.59
N ALA A 27 -1.80 -12.72 -22.43
CA ALA A 27 -1.53 -14.14 -22.26
C ALA A 27 -0.04 -14.46 -22.34
N GLN A 28 0.68 -13.88 -23.31
CA GLN A 28 2.13 -14.05 -23.47
C GLN A 28 2.91 -13.52 -22.26
N LEU A 29 2.57 -12.33 -21.78
CA LEU A 29 3.19 -11.74 -20.59
C LEU A 29 2.90 -12.55 -19.33
N THR A 30 1.69 -13.11 -19.21
CA THR A 30 1.32 -13.96 -18.07
C THR A 30 2.09 -15.27 -18.07
N SER A 31 2.23 -15.91 -19.24
CA SER A 31 3.06 -17.11 -19.41
C SER A 31 4.52 -16.81 -19.07
N ARG A 32 5.10 -15.73 -19.63
CA ARG A 32 6.47 -15.32 -19.33
C ARG A 32 6.68 -15.01 -17.85
N LYS A 33 5.72 -14.35 -17.20
CA LYS A 33 5.74 -14.12 -15.75
C LYS A 33 5.77 -15.43 -14.97
N SER A 34 4.97 -16.43 -15.35
CA SER A 34 4.96 -17.73 -14.67
C SER A 34 6.28 -18.49 -14.84
N ALA A 35 6.88 -18.49 -16.04
CA ALA A 35 8.17 -19.11 -16.30
C ALA A 35 9.31 -18.46 -15.49
N LEU A 36 9.33 -17.12 -15.43
CA LEU A 36 10.33 -16.40 -14.62
C LEU A 36 10.17 -16.66 -13.12
N LEU A 37 8.93 -16.87 -12.64
CA LEU A 37 8.69 -17.23 -11.24
C LEU A 37 9.24 -18.62 -10.92
N LEU A 38 9.04 -19.61 -11.81
CA LEU A 38 9.61 -20.95 -11.64
C LEU A 38 11.14 -20.92 -11.66
N GLN A 39 11.75 -20.16 -12.59
CA GLN A 39 13.21 -20.01 -12.63
C GLN A 39 13.77 -19.36 -11.36
N LEU A 40 13.03 -18.43 -10.74
CA LEU A 40 13.43 -17.83 -9.47
C LEU A 40 13.32 -18.82 -8.30
N GLU A 41 12.33 -19.72 -8.32
CA GLU A 41 12.18 -20.78 -7.31
C GLU A 41 13.31 -21.81 -7.43
N GLU A 42 13.62 -22.27 -8.65
CA GLU A 42 14.75 -23.17 -8.91
C GLU A 42 16.10 -22.52 -8.54
N ALA A 43 16.30 -21.23 -8.84
CA ALA A 43 17.50 -20.52 -8.44
C ALA A 43 17.62 -20.40 -6.91
N CYS A 44 16.50 -20.21 -6.20
CA CYS A 44 16.47 -20.20 -4.73
C CYS A 44 16.82 -21.58 -4.15
N ASP A 45 16.35 -22.68 -4.75
CA ASP A 45 16.65 -24.04 -4.29
C ASP A 45 18.10 -24.46 -4.60
N ALA A 46 18.65 -24.05 -5.75
CA ALA A 46 20.05 -24.31 -6.11
C ALA A 46 21.03 -23.58 -5.17
N ILE A 47 20.68 -22.38 -4.70
CA ILE A 47 21.43 -21.62 -3.70
C ILE A 47 21.43 -22.34 -2.32
N GLY A 48 20.50 -23.27 -2.08
CA GLY A 48 20.43 -24.07 -0.85
C GLY A 48 21.53 -25.13 -0.68
N SER A 49 22.33 -25.44 -1.71
CA SER A 49 23.32 -26.55 -1.67
C SER A 49 24.79 -26.12 -1.54
N SER A 50 25.09 -24.82 -1.54
CA SER A 50 26.46 -24.32 -1.34
C SER A 50 26.46 -23.06 -0.48
N SER A 51 26.81 -23.24 0.80
CA SER A 51 26.94 -22.15 1.76
C SER A 51 28.06 -21.18 1.39
N SER A 52 27.67 -20.01 0.88
CA SER A 52 28.37 -18.74 1.13
C SER A 52 27.32 -17.74 1.58
N THR A 53 27.43 -17.32 2.83
CA THR A 53 26.51 -16.43 3.56
C THR A 53 26.12 -15.18 2.78
N THR A 54 24.91 -15.14 2.28
CA THR A 54 24.01 -14.02 2.60
C THR A 54 22.77 -14.67 3.19
N SER A 55 22.86 -15.02 4.47
CA SER A 55 21.71 -15.50 5.23
C SER A 55 20.60 -14.47 5.03
N VAL A 56 19.54 -14.85 4.31
CA VAL A 56 18.26 -14.15 4.45
C VAL A 56 18.04 -14.09 5.97
N PRO A 57 18.01 -12.90 6.58
CA PRO A 57 17.93 -12.82 8.03
C PRO A 57 16.69 -13.57 8.52
N GLU A 58 16.74 -14.16 9.71
CA GLU A 58 15.60 -14.88 10.30
C GLU A 58 14.31 -14.04 10.36
N TRP A 59 14.44 -12.70 10.32
CA TRP A 59 13.32 -11.75 10.27
C TRP A 59 12.71 -11.54 8.88
N ALA A 60 13.35 -11.99 7.80
CA ALA A 60 12.90 -11.74 6.43
C ALA A 60 11.94 -12.84 5.97
N MET A 61 10.66 -12.48 5.87
CA MET A 61 9.62 -13.39 5.40
C MET A 61 9.81 -13.80 3.93
N SER A 62 9.61 -15.09 3.64
CA SER A 62 9.64 -15.61 2.27
C SER A 62 8.58 -14.95 1.40
N ARG A 63 8.86 -14.85 0.09
CA ARG A 63 7.96 -14.20 -0.88
C ARG A 63 6.56 -14.82 -0.91
N GLN A 64 6.45 -16.14 -0.74
CA GLN A 64 5.16 -16.85 -0.67
C GLN A 64 4.34 -16.39 0.54
N VAL A 65 4.99 -16.17 1.69
CA VAL A 65 4.33 -15.63 2.89
C VAL A 65 3.85 -14.21 2.64
N LEU A 66 4.65 -13.35 1.99
CA LEU A 66 4.20 -12.00 1.65
C LEU A 66 2.97 -11.98 0.71
N GLN A 67 2.82 -12.98 -0.16
CA GLN A 67 1.67 -13.11 -1.06
C GLN A 67 0.38 -13.49 -0.33
N SER A 68 0.45 -14.20 0.79
CA SER A 68 -0.77 -14.52 1.57
C SER A 68 -1.43 -13.26 2.16
N TYR A 69 -0.69 -12.16 2.29
CA TYR A 69 -1.21 -10.88 2.79
C TYR A 69 -1.83 -9.99 1.69
N ASP A 70 -1.88 -10.44 0.43
CA ASP A 70 -2.60 -9.71 -0.64
C ASP A 70 -4.13 -9.88 -0.57
N GLY A 71 -4.62 -10.80 0.26
CA GLY A 71 -6.04 -11.12 0.38
C GLY A 71 -6.85 -10.20 1.30
N THR A 72 -8.15 -10.47 1.37
CA THR A 72 -9.15 -9.77 2.20
C THR A 72 -9.80 -10.69 3.24
N ASP A 73 -9.13 -11.79 3.59
CA ASP A 73 -9.67 -12.84 4.46
C ASP A 73 -9.33 -12.62 5.95
N PHE A 74 -8.96 -11.40 6.32
CA PHE A 74 -8.58 -11.06 7.69
C PHE A 74 -9.75 -10.50 8.50
N PRO A 75 -9.74 -10.63 9.84
CA PRO A 75 -10.82 -10.10 10.69
C PRO A 75 -11.07 -8.60 10.53
N TRP A 76 -10.01 -7.82 10.26
CA TRP A 76 -10.07 -6.37 10.07
C TRP A 76 -10.42 -5.93 8.63
N SER A 77 -10.49 -6.85 7.65
CA SER A 77 -10.64 -6.47 6.24
C SER A 77 -11.89 -5.64 5.95
N LYS A 78 -13.02 -5.97 6.60
CA LYS A 78 -14.27 -5.21 6.45
C LYS A 78 -14.16 -3.78 6.98
N GLU A 79 -13.55 -3.62 8.15
CA GLU A 79 -13.35 -2.32 8.79
C GLU A 79 -12.38 -1.44 7.99
N VAL A 80 -11.27 -2.04 7.54
CA VAL A 80 -10.27 -1.40 6.68
C VAL A 80 -10.89 -0.89 5.37
N GLU A 81 -11.73 -1.69 4.71
CA GLU A 81 -12.46 -1.24 3.51
C GLU A 81 -13.49 -0.15 3.80
N GLN A 82 -14.17 -0.22 4.95
CA GLN A 82 -15.13 0.79 5.36
C GLN A 82 -14.43 2.14 5.54
N HIS A 83 -13.35 2.21 6.32
CA HIS A 83 -12.59 3.44 6.53
C HIS A 83 -11.91 3.97 5.26
N LEU A 84 -11.48 3.08 4.37
CA LEU A 84 -10.95 3.48 3.05
C LEU A 84 -11.98 4.32 2.27
N LYS A 85 -13.24 3.87 2.26
CA LYS A 85 -14.33 4.54 1.54
C LYS A 85 -14.87 5.75 2.29
N SER A 86 -15.16 5.61 3.59
CA SER A 86 -15.83 6.65 4.36
C SER A 86 -14.92 7.81 4.75
N SER A 87 -13.68 7.50 5.17
CA SER A 87 -12.73 8.50 5.63
C SER A 87 -11.90 9.00 4.45
N PHE A 88 -11.23 8.11 3.72
CA PHE A 88 -10.30 8.53 2.65
C PHE A 88 -10.96 8.75 1.28
N GLY A 89 -12.23 8.39 1.10
CA GLY A 89 -12.94 8.55 -0.17
C GLY A 89 -12.38 7.70 -1.31
N LEU A 90 -11.62 6.65 -1.00
CA LEU A 90 -10.97 5.78 -1.99
C LEU A 90 -11.79 4.50 -2.21
N SER A 91 -11.91 4.08 -3.47
CA SER A 91 -12.70 2.90 -3.83
C SER A 91 -11.90 1.59 -3.85
N LYS A 92 -10.59 1.67 -4.13
CA LYS A 92 -9.68 0.52 -4.28
C LYS A 92 -8.28 0.85 -3.77
N PHE A 93 -7.59 -0.17 -3.25
CA PHE A 93 -6.18 -0.08 -2.92
C PHE A 93 -5.31 -0.06 -4.18
N ARG A 94 -4.23 0.72 -4.13
CA ARG A 94 -3.14 0.64 -5.12
C ARG A 94 -2.26 -0.59 -4.82
N PRO A 95 -1.46 -1.06 -5.78
CA PRO A 95 -0.56 -2.17 -5.56
C PRO A 95 0.31 -1.96 -4.32
N LEU A 96 0.54 -3.05 -3.57
CA LEU A 96 1.29 -3.12 -2.31
C LEU A 96 0.63 -2.47 -1.08
N GLN A 97 -0.36 -1.57 -1.23
CA GLN A 97 -0.97 -0.90 -0.08
C GLN A 97 -1.69 -1.89 0.83
N LEU A 98 -2.57 -2.73 0.27
CA LEU A 98 -3.35 -3.71 1.04
C LEU A 98 -2.42 -4.67 1.80
N ARG A 99 -1.38 -5.18 1.13
CA ARG A 99 -0.38 -6.05 1.74
C ARG A 99 0.32 -5.37 2.91
N ALA A 100 0.78 -4.13 2.74
CA ALA A 100 1.46 -3.39 3.80
C ALA A 100 0.52 -3.14 4.99
N ILE A 101 -0.74 -2.78 4.73
CA ILE A 101 -1.76 -2.59 5.76
C ILE A 101 -2.01 -3.89 6.52
N ASN A 102 -2.22 -5.00 5.83
CA ASN A 102 -2.47 -6.30 6.45
C ASN A 102 -1.27 -6.77 7.30
N LEU A 103 -0.04 -6.57 6.82
CA LEU A 103 1.17 -6.90 7.59
C LEU A 103 1.26 -6.07 8.87
N THR A 104 1.01 -4.76 8.78
CA THR A 104 0.99 -3.84 9.93
C THR A 104 -0.11 -4.21 10.93
N MET A 105 -1.33 -4.49 10.46
CA MET A 105 -2.45 -4.91 11.31
C MET A 105 -2.20 -6.26 11.99
N ALA A 106 -1.42 -7.14 11.37
CA ALA A 106 -0.97 -8.40 11.96
C ALA A 106 0.19 -8.23 12.96
N GLY A 107 0.71 -7.00 13.16
CA GLY A 107 1.77 -6.70 14.11
C GLY A 107 3.18 -7.05 13.62
N ASN A 108 3.37 -7.19 12.30
CA ASN A 108 4.70 -7.43 11.72
C ASN A 108 5.43 -6.11 11.45
N ASP A 109 6.76 -6.12 11.52
CA ASP A 109 7.60 -5.01 11.10
C ASP A 109 7.63 -4.92 9.56
N VAL A 110 7.32 -3.75 9.02
CA VAL A 110 7.20 -3.54 7.56
C VAL A 110 8.14 -2.44 7.09
N PHE A 111 9.05 -2.80 6.17
CA PHE A 111 9.82 -1.83 5.40
C PHE A 111 9.19 -1.62 4.02
N LEU A 112 8.48 -0.50 3.86
CA LEU A 112 7.72 -0.20 2.65
C LEU A 112 8.48 0.75 1.69
N VAL A 113 8.86 0.24 0.53
CA VAL A 113 9.45 1.04 -0.56
C VAL A 113 8.40 1.31 -1.64
N MET A 114 7.98 2.56 -1.77
CA MET A 114 7.13 3.01 -2.88
C MET A 114 7.59 4.39 -3.39
N PRO A 115 7.40 4.70 -4.69
CA PRO A 115 7.69 6.03 -5.21
C PRO A 115 6.77 7.10 -4.60
N THR A 116 7.17 8.37 -4.72
CA THR A 116 6.37 9.52 -4.28
C THR A 116 5.01 9.54 -4.99
N GLY A 117 3.98 10.08 -4.32
CA GLY A 117 2.62 10.15 -4.87
C GLY A 117 1.86 8.82 -4.96
N ARG A 118 2.44 7.68 -4.53
CA ARG A 118 1.77 6.37 -4.52
C ARG A 118 1.00 6.04 -3.25
N GLY A 119 0.82 7.00 -2.34
CA GLY A 119 -0.02 6.83 -1.16
C GLY A 119 0.62 5.97 -0.07
N LYS A 120 1.91 6.20 0.22
CA LYS A 120 2.60 5.56 1.35
C LYS A 120 1.97 5.92 2.69
N SER A 121 1.48 7.15 2.84
CA SER A 121 0.86 7.65 4.07
C SER A 121 -0.35 6.82 4.48
N LEU A 122 -1.17 6.41 3.51
CA LEU A 122 -2.34 5.55 3.75
C LEU A 122 -1.96 4.23 4.45
N CYS A 123 -0.76 3.70 4.20
CA CYS A 123 -0.35 2.40 4.73
C CYS A 123 -0.10 2.39 6.24
N PHE A 124 0.07 3.55 6.87
CA PHE A 124 0.11 3.68 8.34
C PHE A 124 -1.09 4.46 8.90
N GLN A 125 -1.69 5.37 8.12
CA GLN A 125 -2.86 6.14 8.55
C GLN A 125 -4.10 5.27 8.68
N LEU A 126 -4.33 4.33 7.74
CA LEU A 126 -5.51 3.48 7.78
C LEU A 126 -5.44 2.48 8.96
N PRO A 127 -4.32 1.77 9.19
CA PRO A 127 -4.14 0.99 10.42
C PRO A 127 -4.31 1.79 11.71
N ALA A 128 -3.86 3.05 11.72
CA ALA A 128 -3.96 3.90 12.91
C ALA A 128 -5.40 4.17 13.36
N ILE A 129 -6.35 4.17 12.41
CA ILE A 129 -7.77 4.42 12.71
C ILE A 129 -8.47 3.11 13.10
N CYS A 130 -8.09 2.00 12.47
CA CYS A 130 -8.67 0.67 12.73
C CYS A 130 -8.11 0.01 14.01
N SER A 131 -6.98 0.51 14.52
CA SER A 131 -6.33 -0.02 15.70
C SER A 131 -6.64 0.83 16.92
N LYS A 132 -6.83 0.17 18.06
CA LYS A 132 -6.98 0.87 19.35
C LYS A 132 -5.63 1.42 19.80
N GLY A 133 -5.63 2.66 20.27
CA GLY A 133 -4.45 3.31 20.83
C GLY A 133 -3.91 4.43 19.95
N ILE A 134 -2.59 4.63 20.03
CA ILE A 134 -1.91 5.75 19.41
C ILE A 134 -0.88 5.28 18.38
N THR A 135 -0.94 5.83 17.17
CA THR A 135 0.12 5.64 16.17
C THR A 135 1.06 6.83 16.18
N LEU A 136 2.34 6.56 16.44
CA LEU A 136 3.42 7.55 16.41
C LEU A 136 4.07 7.61 15.01
N VAL A 137 4.10 8.79 14.41
CA VAL A 137 4.78 9.04 13.14
C VAL A 137 5.89 10.08 13.34
N ILE A 138 7.11 9.67 13.00
CA ILE A 138 8.31 10.49 13.06
C ILE A 138 8.62 10.99 11.65
N THR A 139 8.76 12.31 11.50
CA THR A 139 9.09 12.93 10.20
C THR A 139 10.19 13.98 10.37
N PRO A 140 11.13 14.09 9.42
CA PRO A 140 12.24 15.02 9.54
C PRO A 140 11.86 16.49 9.29
N LEU A 141 10.74 16.76 8.60
CA LEU A 141 10.36 18.11 8.16
C LEU A 141 9.02 18.53 8.76
N VAL A 142 8.97 19.75 9.32
CA VAL A 142 7.75 20.34 9.89
C VAL A 142 6.68 20.58 8.83
N SER A 143 7.06 21.03 7.63
CA SER A 143 6.15 21.22 6.50
C SER A 143 5.43 19.92 6.13
N LEU A 144 6.13 18.79 6.13
CA LEU A 144 5.51 17.49 5.84
C LEU A 144 4.49 17.09 6.90
N MET A 145 4.72 17.41 8.18
CA MET A 145 3.72 17.17 9.20
C MET A 145 2.48 18.01 9.00
N GLU A 146 2.65 19.31 8.75
CA GLU A 146 1.54 20.25 8.57
C GLU A 146 0.62 19.78 7.43
N ASP A 147 1.19 19.32 6.32
CA ASP A 147 0.46 18.73 5.21
C ASP A 147 -0.34 17.49 5.63
N GLN A 148 0.25 16.58 6.41
CA GLN A 148 -0.45 15.38 6.89
C GLN A 148 -1.56 15.71 7.89
N ILE A 149 -1.31 16.62 8.84
CA ILE A 149 -2.29 17.03 9.85
C ILE A 149 -3.47 17.76 9.18
N MET A 150 -3.20 18.65 8.21
CA MET A 150 -4.26 19.34 7.48
C MET A 150 -5.15 18.34 6.73
N HIS A 151 -4.56 17.35 6.06
CA HIS A 151 -5.31 16.31 5.37
C HIS A 151 -6.18 15.47 6.33
N LEU A 152 -5.63 15.06 7.47
CA LEU A 152 -6.39 14.22 8.41
C LEU A 152 -7.50 15.01 9.11
N LYS A 153 -7.27 16.29 9.41
CA LYS A 153 -8.32 17.20 9.90
C LYS A 153 -9.43 17.40 8.87
N SER A 154 -9.10 17.51 7.58
CA SER A 154 -10.13 17.65 6.54
C SER A 154 -11.00 16.40 6.39
N VAL A 155 -10.47 15.25 6.78
CA VAL A 155 -11.18 13.96 6.81
C VAL A 155 -11.89 13.71 8.16
N GLY A 156 -11.71 14.61 9.14
CA GLY A 156 -12.32 14.48 10.47
C GLY A 156 -11.60 13.49 11.39
N ILE A 157 -10.35 13.12 11.09
CA ILE A 157 -9.54 12.23 11.93
C ILE A 157 -8.76 13.07 12.95
N PRO A 158 -8.88 12.77 14.26
CA PRO A 158 -8.09 13.44 15.30
C PRO A 158 -6.59 13.21 15.11
N ALA A 159 -5.85 14.31 14.96
CA ALA A 159 -4.42 14.30 14.68
C ALA A 159 -3.74 15.52 15.31
N VAL A 160 -2.60 15.29 15.97
CA VAL A 160 -1.81 16.35 16.61
C VAL A 160 -0.35 16.20 16.20
N MET A 161 0.34 17.33 16.02
CA MET A 161 1.79 17.39 15.82
C MET A 161 2.46 18.07 17.02
N LEU A 162 3.64 17.58 17.38
CA LEU A 162 4.57 18.25 18.29
C LEU A 162 5.75 18.80 17.49
N ASN A 163 6.13 20.05 17.73
CA ASN A 163 7.32 20.66 17.13
C ASN A 163 8.03 21.58 18.14
N ALA A 164 9.25 22.02 17.82
CA ALA A 164 10.06 22.85 18.72
C ALA A 164 9.42 24.22 19.06
N SER A 165 8.50 24.72 18.23
CA SER A 165 7.79 25.98 18.44
C SER A 165 6.44 25.82 19.14
N SER A 166 6.01 24.59 19.43
CA SER A 166 4.75 24.33 20.13
C SER A 166 4.82 24.87 21.56
N SER A 167 3.89 25.76 21.91
CA SER A 167 3.86 26.40 23.22
C SER A 167 3.56 25.35 24.29
N LYS A 168 4.31 25.44 25.40
CA LYS A 168 4.30 24.51 26.52
C LYS A 168 3.00 24.61 27.33
N CYS A 169 1.89 24.13 26.76
CA CYS A 169 0.60 24.12 27.42
C CYS A 169 0.19 22.67 27.73
N ARG A 170 0.34 22.33 29.02
CA ARG A 170 -0.01 21.07 29.71
C ARG A 170 0.94 19.86 29.48
N GLY A 171 1.92 19.75 30.38
CA GLY A 171 2.40 18.46 30.91
C GLY A 171 3.43 17.68 30.09
N HIS A 172 4.71 17.86 30.46
CA HIS A 172 5.87 16.97 30.26
C HIS A 172 6.66 16.93 28.92
N GLN A 173 7.87 17.52 29.03
CA GLN A 173 9.19 17.23 28.42
C GLN A 173 9.40 17.32 26.88
N PRO A 174 10.60 17.79 26.43
CA PRO A 174 10.91 18.09 25.05
C PRO A 174 11.40 16.84 24.33
N PHE A 175 10.64 16.35 23.36
CA PHE A 175 11.12 15.28 22.48
C PHE A 175 10.79 15.58 21.04
N GLU A 176 11.54 14.91 20.18
CA GLU A 176 11.51 15.00 18.72
C GLU A 176 10.10 15.08 18.18
N THR A 177 10.01 15.78 17.06
CA THR A 177 8.82 16.02 16.28
C THR A 177 7.98 14.75 16.06
N VAL A 178 6.86 14.67 16.77
CA VAL A 178 6.02 13.48 16.92
C VAL A 178 4.61 13.85 16.47
N SER A 179 4.13 13.22 15.40
CA SER A 179 2.70 13.23 15.07
C SER A 179 2.05 12.00 15.68
N TYR A 180 1.02 12.19 16.50
CA TYR A 180 0.22 11.08 17.01
C TYR A 180 -1.20 11.12 16.46
N PHE A 181 -1.70 9.92 16.17
CA PHE A 181 -3.07 9.66 15.76
C PHE A 181 -3.73 8.78 16.81
N THR A 182 -4.96 9.12 17.19
CA THR A 182 -5.77 8.26 18.07
C THR A 182 -6.80 7.55 17.20
N GLY A 183 -6.84 6.21 17.24
CA GLY A 183 -7.97 5.45 16.72
C GLY A 183 -9.25 5.77 17.50
N THR A 184 -10.41 5.69 16.85
CA THR A 184 -11.71 5.95 17.49
C THR A 184 -12.03 4.88 18.54
N GLU A 185 -12.66 5.28 19.64
CA GLU A 185 -13.08 4.42 20.77
C GLU A 185 -14.08 3.32 20.36
#